data_AF-A0A7C4HV90-F1
#
_entry.id   AF-A0A7C4HV90-F1
#
_cell.length_a   1.000
_cell.length_b   1.000
_cell.length_c   1.000
_cell.angle_alpha   90.00
_cell.angle_beta   90.00
_cell.angle_gamma   90.00
#
_symmetry.space_group_name_H-M   'P 1'
#
loop_
_entity.id
_entity.type
_entity.pdbx_description
1 polymer ?
#
loop_
_entity_poly.entity_id
_entity_poly.type
_entity_poly.pdbx_seq_one_letter_code
_entity_poly.pdbx_strand_id
1 'polypeptide(L)'
;MKAHPVRLVITGRPGVGKSTLFNTVVSTLRESNFRVGGIVAPEVREKGVRVGFKVVDLSTGEETWLARRGYVSPVKVGSYGVLVSEADELVQRALKGALEQADVIAVDEVGPMELKLPSFRSLLIRALDSTKPLVLVVHFNLGDRDILSRLEKAWRVVLTLENREQYRKTLPGELLRVLKSAL
;
A
#
# COMPACT_ATOMS: atom_id res chain seq x y z
N MET A 1 -23.91 -15.74 8.17
CA MET A 1 -22.45 -15.67 7.94
C MET A 1 -22.09 -14.21 7.74
N LYS A 2 -21.15 -13.63 8.50
CA LYS A 2 -20.71 -12.24 8.23
C LYS A 2 -19.93 -12.24 6.91
N ALA A 3 -20.31 -11.38 5.97
CA ALA A 3 -19.55 -11.16 4.75
C ALA A 3 -18.11 -10.78 5.13
N HIS A 4 -17.11 -11.41 4.50
CA HIS A 4 -15.73 -11.01 4.72
C HIS A 4 -15.53 -9.62 4.11
N PRO A 5 -14.86 -8.68 4.79
CA PRO A 5 -14.61 -7.36 4.23
C PRO A 5 -13.78 -7.48 2.95
N VAL A 6 -14.04 -6.58 2.00
CA VAL A 6 -13.40 -6.59 0.69
C VAL A 6 -11.90 -6.33 0.86
N ARG A 7 -11.08 -7.27 0.40
CA ARG A 7 -9.61 -7.13 0.42
C ARG A 7 -9.09 -7.35 -0.99
N LEU A 8 -8.56 -6.31 -1.61
CA LEU A 8 -7.85 -6.36 -2.89
C LEU A 8 -6.34 -6.40 -2.64
N VAL A 9 -5.67 -7.39 -3.19
CA VAL A 9 -4.20 -7.51 -3.17
C VAL A 9 -3.68 -7.44 -4.60
N ILE A 10 -2.85 -6.43 -4.87
CA ILE A 10 -2.11 -6.28 -6.12
C ILE A 10 -0.67 -6.76 -5.86
N THR A 11 -0.23 -7.79 -6.56
CA THR A 11 1.14 -8.30 -6.47
C THR A 11 1.70 -8.55 -7.86
N GLY A 12 3.00 -8.86 -7.97
CA GLY A 12 3.68 -9.02 -9.25
C GLY A 12 5.14 -8.57 -9.18
N ARG A 13 5.92 -8.97 -10.19
CA ARG A 13 7.36 -8.70 -10.25
C ARG A 13 7.66 -7.19 -10.11
N PRO A 14 8.84 -6.81 -9.60
CA PRO A 14 9.25 -5.40 -9.58
C PRO A 14 9.16 -4.77 -10.98
N GLY A 15 8.70 -3.51 -11.06
CA GLY A 15 8.64 -2.75 -12.32
C GLY A 15 7.43 -3.03 -13.23
N VAL A 16 6.52 -3.94 -12.88
CA VAL A 16 5.34 -4.26 -13.72
C VAL A 16 4.24 -3.18 -13.69
N GLY A 17 4.33 -2.20 -12.80
CA GLY A 17 3.36 -1.09 -12.69
C GLY A 17 2.31 -1.22 -11.59
N LYS A 18 2.60 -1.96 -10.51
CA LYS A 18 1.68 -2.16 -9.38
C LYS A 18 1.19 -0.84 -8.77
N SER A 19 2.13 0.06 -8.44
CA SER A 19 1.83 1.39 -7.91
C SER A 19 0.99 2.23 -8.87
N THR A 20 1.20 2.09 -10.19
CA THR A 20 0.36 2.76 -11.19
C THR A 20 -1.08 2.26 -11.17
N LEU A 21 -1.29 0.95 -11.09
CA LEU A 21 -2.62 0.36 -10.96
C LEU A 21 -3.28 0.76 -9.64
N PHE A 22 -2.53 0.66 -8.54
CA PHE A 22 -2.97 1.08 -7.20
C PHE A 22 -3.43 2.53 -7.19
N ASN A 23 -2.62 3.46 -7.73
CA ASN A 23 -2.98 4.88 -7.82
C ASN A 23 -4.23 5.10 -8.66
N THR A 24 -4.38 4.35 -9.77
CA THR A 24 -5.60 4.42 -10.59
C THR A 24 -6.84 3.99 -9.80
N VAL A 25 -6.73 2.89 -9.03
CA VAL A 25 -7.81 2.43 -8.13
C VAL A 25 -8.13 3.48 -7.07
N VAL A 26 -7.14 4.03 -6.38
CA VAL A 26 -7.32 5.05 -5.34
C VAL A 26 -8.02 6.30 -5.91
N SER A 27 -7.60 6.77 -7.09
CA SER A 27 -8.23 7.93 -7.75
C SER A 27 -9.71 7.67 -8.06
N THR A 28 -10.03 6.52 -8.68
CA THR A 28 -11.43 6.17 -9.00
C THR A 28 -12.32 6.08 -7.76
N LEU A 29 -11.80 5.56 -6.65
CA LEU A 29 -12.54 5.50 -5.38
C LEU A 29 -12.80 6.90 -4.83
N ARG A 30 -11.81 7.79 -4.87
CA ARG A 30 -11.96 9.20 -4.44
C ARG A 30 -12.95 9.97 -5.30
N GLU A 31 -12.86 9.83 -6.62
CA GLU A 31 -13.82 10.40 -7.59
C GLU A 31 -15.25 9.90 -7.34
N SER A 32 -15.38 8.74 -6.71
CA SER A 32 -16.65 8.15 -6.29
C SER A 32 -17.04 8.46 -4.84
N ASN A 33 -16.45 9.48 -4.23
CA ASN A 33 -16.70 9.99 -2.88
C ASN A 33 -16.33 9.05 -1.72
N PHE A 34 -15.46 8.05 -1.94
CA PHE A 34 -14.88 7.30 -0.81
C PHE A 34 -13.73 8.09 -0.19
N ARG A 35 -13.70 8.18 1.15
CA ARG A 35 -12.53 8.64 1.89
C ARG A 35 -11.49 7.54 1.90
N VAL A 36 -10.45 7.69 1.09
CA VAL A 36 -9.33 6.74 1.03
C VAL A 36 -8.15 7.26 1.86
N GLY A 37 -7.78 6.51 2.89
CA GLY A 37 -6.64 6.80 3.75
C GLY A 37 -5.61 5.67 3.76
N GLY A 38 -4.45 5.93 4.36
CA GLY A 38 -3.33 5.00 4.41
C GLY A 38 -2.09 5.62 3.79
N ILE A 39 -1.24 4.82 3.14
CA ILE A 39 0.06 5.28 2.67
C ILE A 39 0.40 4.81 1.25
N VAL A 40 1.24 5.59 0.57
CA VAL A 40 1.95 5.18 -0.66
C VAL A 40 3.45 5.47 -0.52
N ALA A 41 4.30 4.63 -1.09
CA ALA A 41 5.75 4.72 -1.02
C ALA A 41 6.39 4.90 -2.40
N PRO A 42 6.27 6.09 -3.03
CA PRO A 42 6.74 6.30 -4.39
C PRO A 42 8.27 6.27 -4.48
N GLU A 43 8.79 5.70 -5.57
CA GLU A 43 10.21 5.79 -5.90
C GLU A 43 10.61 7.23 -6.22
N VAL A 44 11.75 7.68 -5.71
CA VAL A 44 12.37 8.94 -6.11
C VAL A 44 13.55 8.66 -7.04
N ARG A 45 13.54 9.32 -8.20
CA ARG A 45 14.59 9.20 -9.21
C ARG A 45 15.19 10.56 -9.53
N GLU A 46 16.52 10.60 -9.62
CA GLU A 46 17.28 11.76 -10.08
C GLU A 46 18.12 11.33 -11.29
N LYS A 47 18.01 12.07 -12.39
CA LYS A 47 18.72 11.78 -13.65
C LYS A 47 18.54 10.31 -14.11
N GLY A 48 17.33 9.76 -13.94
CA GLY A 48 16.99 8.37 -14.30
C GLY A 48 17.41 7.30 -13.27
N VAL A 49 18.20 7.66 -12.26
CA VAL A 49 18.70 6.74 -11.22
C VAL A 49 17.80 6.82 -9.99
N ARG A 50 17.41 5.66 -9.45
CA ARG A 50 16.63 5.61 -8.20
C ARG A 50 17.51 5.97 -7.00
N VAL A 51 17.19 7.10 -6.37
CA VAL A 51 17.92 7.66 -5.21
C VAL A 51 17.27 7.30 -3.87
N GLY A 52 16.01 6.88 -3.87
CA GLY A 52 15.32 6.47 -2.64
C GLY A 52 13.83 6.27 -2.84
N PHE A 53 13.11 6.29 -1.72
CA PHE A 53 11.68 6.12 -1.62
C PHE A 53 11.14 7.12 -0.61
N LYS A 54 10.00 7.72 -0.91
CA LYS A 54 9.24 8.47 0.09
C LYS A 54 8.19 7.56 0.74
N VAL A 55 7.57 8.07 1.78
CA VAL A 55 6.27 7.63 2.25
C VAL A 55 5.35 8.84 2.30
N VAL A 56 4.13 8.69 1.80
CA VAL A 56 3.14 9.76 1.67
C VAL A 56 1.85 9.31 2.33
N ASP A 57 1.29 10.16 3.19
CA ASP A 57 -0.04 9.97 3.75
C ASP A 57 -1.08 10.27 2.67
N LEU A 58 -1.93 9.27 2.37
CA LEU A 58 -2.96 9.40 1.35
C LEU A 58 -4.02 10.44 1.73
N SER A 59 -4.31 10.64 3.01
CA SER A 59 -5.36 11.56 3.45
C SER A 59 -4.93 13.02 3.44
N THR A 60 -3.69 13.30 3.81
CA THR A 60 -3.18 14.68 3.99
C THR A 60 -2.25 15.13 2.86
N GLY A 61 -1.61 14.18 2.16
CA GLY A 61 -0.53 14.47 1.22
C GLY A 61 0.80 14.79 1.89
N GLU A 62 0.90 14.74 3.22
CA GLU A 62 2.18 14.87 3.91
C GLU A 62 3.13 13.76 3.46
N GLU A 63 4.40 14.11 3.30
CA GLU A 63 5.43 13.18 2.84
C GLU A 63 6.74 13.33 3.60
N THR A 64 7.45 12.21 3.76
CA THR A 64 8.84 12.19 4.20
C THR A 64 9.62 11.11 3.45
N TRP A 65 10.93 11.07 3.64
CA TRP A 65 11.76 10.00 3.12
C TRP A 65 11.56 8.71 3.91
N LEU A 66 11.27 7.61 3.21
CA LEU A 66 11.29 6.27 3.79
C LEU A 66 12.71 5.71 3.81
N ALA A 67 13.40 5.78 2.67
CA ALA A 67 14.75 5.27 2.53
C ALA A 67 15.53 6.03 1.45
N ARG A 68 16.83 6.20 1.65
CA ARG A 68 17.71 6.92 0.71
C ARG A 68 19.03 6.19 0.49
N ARG A 69 19.52 6.24 -0.74
CA ARG A 69 20.85 5.77 -1.07
C ARG A 69 21.88 6.72 -0.44
N GLY A 70 22.91 6.16 0.18
CA GLY A 70 23.97 6.94 0.83
C GLY A 70 23.60 7.51 2.21
N TYR A 71 22.37 7.31 2.69
CA TYR A 71 22.00 7.65 4.06
C TYR A 71 22.58 6.62 5.05
N VAL A 72 23.30 7.11 6.06
CA VAL A 72 23.88 6.26 7.10
C VAL A 72 22.79 5.95 8.12
N SER A 73 22.32 4.71 8.11
CA SER A 73 21.31 4.19 9.04
C SER A 73 21.71 2.79 9.52
N PRO A 74 21.44 2.43 10.78
CA PRO A 74 21.58 1.06 11.26
C PRO A 74 20.60 0.10 10.57
N VAL A 75 19.51 0.63 10.01
CA VAL A 75 18.49 -0.14 9.29
C VAL A 75 18.65 0.08 7.79
N LYS A 76 18.89 -1.02 7.06
CA LYS A 76 19.12 -0.97 5.61
C LYS A 76 18.32 -2.03 4.85
N VAL A 77 17.98 -1.71 3.61
CA VAL A 77 17.46 -2.66 2.62
C VAL A 77 18.25 -2.46 1.32
N GLY A 78 19.10 -3.43 1.00
CA GLY A 78 20.07 -3.29 -0.10
C GLY A 78 21.01 -2.10 0.14
N SER A 79 21.08 -1.18 -0.81
CA SER A 79 21.92 0.03 -0.75
C SER A 79 21.24 1.25 -0.12
N TYR A 80 20.01 1.09 0.38
CA TYR A 80 19.20 2.19 0.92
C TYR A 80 19.19 2.14 2.46
N GLY A 81 19.58 3.25 3.09
CA GLY A 81 19.40 3.46 4.52
C GLY A 81 17.99 3.96 4.81
N VAL A 82 17.31 3.33 5.78
CA VAL A 82 15.93 3.66 6.17
C VAL A 82 15.94 4.80 7.18
N LEU A 83 15.09 5.81 6.96
CA LEU A 83 14.92 6.97 7.86
C LEU A 83 13.81 6.68 8.87
N VAL A 84 14.11 5.79 9.82
CA VAL A 84 13.10 5.14 10.66
C VAL A 84 12.24 6.13 11.45
N SER A 85 12.83 7.16 12.09
CA SER A 85 12.08 8.05 13.00
C SER A 85 10.96 8.79 12.29
N GLU A 86 11.30 9.62 11.31
CA GLU A 86 10.34 10.46 10.59
C GLU A 86 9.34 9.61 9.79
N ALA A 87 9.81 8.54 9.14
CA ALA A 87 8.95 7.66 8.37
C ALA A 87 7.95 6.89 9.26
N ASP A 88 8.39 6.37 10.41
CA ASP A 88 7.49 5.65 11.32
C ASP A 88 6.44 6.59 11.92
N GLU A 89 6.81 7.82 12.30
CA GLU A 89 5.86 8.82 12.80
C GLU A 89 4.75 9.13 11.77
N LEU A 90 5.12 9.37 10.51
CA LEU A 90 4.15 9.63 9.45
C LEU A 90 3.26 8.41 9.21
N VAL A 91 3.84 7.21 9.10
CA VAL A 91 3.10 5.95 8.92
C VAL A 91 2.13 5.71 10.08
N GLN A 92 2.56 5.99 11.31
CA GLN A 92 1.69 5.88 12.48
C GLN A 92 0.47 6.79 12.38
N ARG A 93 0.66 8.07 12.05
CA ARG A 93 -0.44 9.02 11.89
C ARG A 93 -1.37 8.59 10.76
N ALA A 94 -0.83 8.29 9.59
CA ALA A 94 -1.60 7.93 8.41
C ALA A 94 -2.45 6.65 8.61
N LEU A 95 -1.87 5.57 9.14
CA LEU A 95 -2.61 4.32 9.34
C LEU A 95 -3.59 4.40 10.52
N LYS A 96 -3.29 5.12 11.60
CA LYS A 96 -4.27 5.37 12.69
C LYS A 96 -5.45 6.20 12.17
N GLY A 97 -5.18 7.28 11.44
CA GLY A 97 -6.21 8.10 10.80
C GLY A 97 -7.08 7.29 9.83
N ALA A 98 -6.47 6.41 9.03
CA ALA A 98 -7.22 5.54 8.13
C ALA A 98 -8.11 4.53 8.88
N LEU A 99 -7.59 3.90 9.94
CA LEU A 99 -8.34 3.00 10.82
C LEU A 99 -9.56 3.66 11.46
N GLU A 100 -9.48 4.95 11.76
CA GLU A 100 -10.57 5.71 12.39
C GLU A 100 -11.54 6.28 11.36
N GLN A 101 -11.02 7.01 10.37
CA GLN A 101 -11.83 7.95 9.58
C GLN A 101 -12.06 7.53 8.12
N ALA A 102 -11.21 6.67 7.54
CA ALA A 102 -11.33 6.29 6.14
C ALA A 102 -12.47 5.29 5.90
N ASP A 103 -13.07 5.34 4.72
CA ASP A 103 -14.01 4.33 4.24
C ASP A 103 -13.26 3.14 3.63
N VAL A 104 -12.07 3.39 3.04
CA VAL A 104 -11.17 2.36 2.48
C VAL A 104 -9.73 2.64 2.93
N ILE A 105 -9.04 1.61 3.41
CA ILE A 105 -7.61 1.69 3.76
C ILE A 105 -6.79 1.21 2.56
N ALA A 106 -5.84 2.02 2.11
CA ALA A 106 -4.99 1.71 0.97
C ALA A 106 -3.50 1.80 1.35
N VAL A 107 -2.71 0.77 0.99
CA VAL A 107 -1.27 0.69 1.31
C VAL A 107 -0.48 0.23 0.09
N ASP A 108 0.46 1.04 -0.36
CA ASP A 108 1.46 0.70 -1.37
C ASP A 108 2.86 1.03 -0.84
N GLU A 109 3.74 0.10 -0.47
CA GLU A 109 3.66 -1.36 -0.56
C GLU A 109 3.79 -2.01 0.83
N VAL A 110 3.23 -3.20 1.01
CA VAL A 110 3.59 -4.12 2.10
C VAL A 110 4.86 -4.85 1.68
N GLY A 111 6.00 -4.25 1.99
CA GLY A 111 7.30 -4.69 1.50
C GLY A 111 8.41 -4.73 2.57
N PRO A 112 9.61 -5.17 2.15
CA PRO A 112 10.75 -5.29 3.05
C PRO A 112 11.19 -3.98 3.69
N MET A 113 10.88 -2.81 3.10
CA MET A 113 11.29 -1.50 3.62
C MET A 113 10.32 -1.01 4.70
N GLU A 114 9.03 -1.04 4.42
CA GLU A 114 7.96 -0.59 5.32
C GLU A 114 7.92 -1.49 6.56
N LEU A 115 8.16 -2.79 6.41
CA LEU A 115 8.28 -3.73 7.54
C LEU A 115 9.50 -3.50 8.44
N LYS A 116 10.41 -2.57 8.09
CA LYS A 116 11.46 -2.11 9.00
C LYS A 116 11.02 -0.99 9.94
N LEU A 117 9.89 -0.35 9.66
CA LEU A 117 9.32 0.66 10.54
C LEU A 117 8.66 -0.04 11.74
N PRO A 118 9.02 0.32 12.98
CA PRO A 118 8.56 -0.37 14.19
C PRO A 118 7.03 -0.53 14.29
N SER A 119 6.29 0.51 13.90
CA SER A 119 4.85 0.56 14.08
C SER A 119 4.08 -0.05 12.91
N PHE A 120 4.67 -0.09 11.71
CA PHE A 120 3.98 -0.45 10.46
C PHE A 120 3.33 -1.83 10.54
N ARG A 121 4.06 -2.86 10.96
CA ARG A 121 3.52 -4.23 11.04
C ARG A 121 2.30 -4.31 11.95
N SER A 122 2.39 -3.73 13.15
CA SER A 122 1.28 -3.78 14.13
C SER A 122 0.03 -3.06 13.61
N LEU A 123 0.20 -1.92 12.94
CA LEU A 123 -0.89 -1.14 12.36
C LEU A 123 -1.50 -1.83 11.15
N LEU A 124 -0.69 -2.46 10.31
CA LEU A 124 -1.16 -3.27 9.20
C LEU A 124 -1.98 -4.47 9.69
N ILE A 125 -1.55 -5.17 10.75
CA ILE A 125 -2.34 -6.26 11.34
C ILE A 125 -3.68 -5.74 11.86
N ARG A 126 -3.70 -4.59 12.55
CA ARG A 126 -4.97 -3.95 12.97
C ARG A 126 -5.87 -3.61 11.78
N ALA A 127 -5.31 -3.16 10.66
CA ALA A 127 -6.07 -2.89 9.44
C ALA A 127 -6.64 -4.18 8.84
N LEU A 128 -5.83 -5.24 8.75
CA LEU A 128 -6.24 -6.56 8.26
C LEU A 128 -7.35 -7.19 9.10
N ASP A 129 -7.30 -6.99 10.42
CA ASP A 129 -8.28 -7.51 11.38
C ASP A 129 -9.53 -6.62 11.50
N SER A 130 -9.53 -5.45 10.86
CA SER A 130 -10.69 -4.55 10.82
C SER A 130 -11.78 -5.01 9.83
N THR A 131 -12.95 -4.39 9.92
CA THR A 131 -14.05 -4.58 8.96
C THR A 131 -13.95 -3.64 7.75
N LYS A 132 -12.94 -2.76 7.70
CA LYS A 132 -12.79 -1.80 6.60
C LYS A 132 -12.26 -2.50 5.34
N PRO A 133 -12.75 -2.13 4.14
CA PRO A 133 -12.15 -2.55 2.90
C PRO A 133 -10.66 -2.16 2.80
N LEU A 134 -9.89 -3.03 2.16
CA LEU A 134 -8.44 -2.87 1.98
C LEU A 134 -8.03 -2.96 0.52
N VAL A 135 -7.15 -2.05 0.10
CA VAL A 135 -6.42 -2.13 -1.17
C VAL A 135 -4.94 -2.16 -0.85
N LEU A 136 -4.26 -3.26 -1.17
CA LEU A 136 -2.87 -3.47 -0.79
C LEU A 136 -2.04 -3.77 -2.02
N VAL A 137 -0.90 -3.10 -2.17
CA VAL A 137 0.20 -3.63 -2.97
C VAL A 137 1.05 -4.49 -2.06
N VAL A 138 1.31 -5.74 -2.46
CA VAL A 138 2.11 -6.69 -1.68
C VAL A 138 3.33 -7.11 -2.47
N HIS A 139 4.50 -6.93 -1.86
CA HIS A 139 5.77 -7.29 -2.47
C HIS A 139 5.79 -8.77 -2.85
N PHE A 140 6.25 -9.07 -4.07
CA PHE A 140 6.19 -10.43 -4.64
C PHE A 140 6.88 -11.49 -3.78
N ASN A 141 7.92 -11.07 -3.04
CA ASN A 141 8.67 -11.92 -2.11
C ASN A 141 8.33 -11.66 -0.64
N LEU A 142 7.13 -11.17 -0.30
CA LEU A 142 6.71 -11.03 1.09
C LEU A 142 6.76 -12.40 1.80
N GLY A 143 7.45 -12.47 2.93
CA GLY A 143 7.64 -13.71 3.70
C GLY A 143 6.98 -13.72 5.09
N ASP A 144 6.26 -12.66 5.47
CA ASP A 144 5.57 -12.61 6.77
C ASP A 144 4.33 -13.52 6.74
N ARG A 145 4.45 -14.70 7.37
CA ARG A 145 3.40 -15.74 7.37
C ARG A 145 2.08 -15.27 7.97
N ASP A 146 2.14 -14.38 8.96
CA ASP A 146 0.99 -13.88 9.71
C ASP A 146 0.19 -12.85 8.90
N ILE A 147 0.89 -12.04 8.09
CA ILE A 147 0.26 -11.18 7.08
C ILE A 147 -0.32 -12.02 5.95
N LEU A 148 0.43 -13.00 5.45
CA LEU A 148 0.01 -13.84 4.33
C LEU A 148 -1.25 -14.67 4.66
N SER A 149 -1.34 -15.24 5.86
CA SER A 149 -2.53 -16.00 6.27
C SER A 149 -3.80 -15.15 6.31
N ARG A 150 -3.71 -13.89 6.75
CA ARG A 150 -4.83 -12.94 6.75
C ARG A 150 -5.29 -12.53 5.35
N LEU A 151 -4.43 -12.71 4.35
CA LEU A 151 -4.69 -12.38 2.96
C LEU A 151 -5.09 -13.59 2.10
N GLU A 152 -5.20 -14.79 2.69
CA GLU A 152 -5.51 -16.03 1.96
C GLU A 152 -6.81 -15.94 1.14
N LYS A 153 -7.83 -15.26 1.69
CA LYS A 153 -9.14 -15.06 1.05
C LYS A 153 -9.28 -13.73 0.30
N ALA A 154 -8.18 -12.99 0.14
CA ALA A 154 -8.22 -11.71 -0.57
C ALA A 154 -8.45 -11.92 -2.07
N TRP A 155 -9.13 -10.98 -2.71
CA TRP A 155 -9.14 -10.88 -4.17
C TRP A 155 -7.74 -10.51 -4.64
N ARG A 156 -7.03 -11.49 -5.20
CA ARG A 156 -5.63 -11.34 -5.58
C ARG A 156 -5.46 -11.11 -7.08
N VAL A 157 -4.85 -9.99 -7.44
CA VAL A 157 -4.44 -9.62 -8.79
C VAL A 157 -2.93 -9.79 -8.91
N VAL A 158 -2.51 -10.74 -9.74
CA VAL A 158 -1.09 -10.90 -10.11
C VAL A 158 -0.85 -10.13 -11.41
N LEU A 159 -0.24 -8.96 -11.27
CA LEU A 159 0.03 -8.04 -12.36
C LEU A 159 1.30 -8.44 -13.13
N THR A 160 1.20 -8.43 -14.45
CA THR A 160 2.29 -8.70 -15.39
C THR A 160 2.35 -7.60 -16.45
N LEU A 161 3.40 -7.59 -17.28
CA LEU A 161 3.48 -6.61 -18.38
C LEU A 161 2.39 -6.83 -19.44
N GLU A 162 1.94 -8.08 -19.63
CA GLU A 162 0.91 -8.41 -20.61
C GLU A 162 -0.49 -7.96 -20.15
N ASN A 163 -0.80 -8.08 -18.85
CA ASN A 163 -2.16 -7.85 -18.35
C ASN A 163 -2.37 -6.47 -17.71
N ARG A 164 -1.31 -5.66 -17.49
CA ARG A 164 -1.42 -4.42 -16.73
C ARG A 164 -2.40 -3.40 -17.31
N GLU A 165 -2.46 -3.28 -18.64
CA GLU A 165 -3.34 -2.31 -19.30
C GLU A 165 -4.81 -2.73 -19.21
N GLN A 166 -5.08 -4.04 -19.25
CA GLN A 166 -6.41 -4.58 -19.04
C GLN A 166 -6.88 -4.28 -17.62
N TYR A 167 -6.09 -4.64 -16.61
CA TYR A 167 -6.46 -4.40 -15.21
C TYR A 167 -6.60 -2.91 -14.90
N ARG A 168 -5.78 -2.04 -15.51
CA ARG A 168 -5.91 -0.59 -15.33
C ARG A 168 -7.27 -0.06 -15.82
N LYS A 169 -7.85 -0.68 -16.86
CA LYS A 169 -9.17 -0.29 -17.39
C LYS A 169 -10.33 -0.90 -16.60
N THR A 170 -10.21 -2.13 -16.11
CA THR A 170 -11.36 -2.88 -15.56
C THR A 170 -11.41 -2.87 -14.03
N LEU A 171 -10.26 -3.06 -13.36
CA LEU A 171 -10.19 -3.29 -11.91
C LEU A 171 -10.79 -2.15 -11.07
N PRO A 172 -10.54 -0.86 -11.36
CA PRO A 172 -11.12 0.24 -10.56
C PRO A 172 -12.65 0.20 -10.55
N GLY A 173 -13.27 -0.01 -11.72
CA GLY A 173 -14.73 -0.06 -11.85
C GLY A 173 -15.34 -1.35 -11.27
N GLU A 174 -14.65 -2.48 -11.34
CA GLU A 174 -15.07 -3.72 -10.68
C GLU A 174 -15.03 -3.58 -9.15
N LEU A 175 -13.92 -3.09 -8.58
CA LEU A 175 -13.81 -2.85 -7.15
C LEU A 175 -14.89 -1.88 -6.67
N LEU A 176 -15.09 -0.78 -7.38
CA LEU A 176 -16.11 0.21 -7.04
C LEU A 176 -17.52 -0.41 -6.95
N ARG A 177 -17.88 -1.27 -7.91
CA ARG A 177 -19.18 -1.98 -7.89
C ARG A 177 -19.31 -2.88 -6.67
N VAL A 178 -18.26 -3.65 -6.35
CA VAL A 178 -18.25 -4.54 -5.18
C VAL A 178 -18.40 -3.74 -3.88
N LEU A 179 -17.68 -2.62 -3.74
CA LEU A 179 -17.77 -1.78 -2.55
C LEU A 179 -19.16 -1.15 -2.39
N LYS A 180 -19.76 -0.65 -3.48
CA LYS A 180 -21.11 -0.09 -3.45
C LYS A 180 -22.20 -1.12 -3.15
N SER A 181 -22.00 -2.40 -3.50
CA SER A 181 -22.94 -3.47 -3.15
C SER A 181 -22.80 -4.01 -1.72
N ALA A 182 -21.71 -3.67 -1.04
CA ALA A 182 -21.43 -4.13 0.32
C ALA A 182 -21.86 -3.11 1.40
N LEU A 183 -22.29 -1.91 0.98
CA LEU A 183 -22.91 -0.86 1.78
C LEU A 183 -24.43 -0.99 1.70
#